data_AF-A0A401LUF3-F1
#
_entry.id   AF-A0A401LUF3-F1
#
_cell.length_a   1.000
_cell.length_b   1.000
_cell.length_c   1.000
_cell.angle_alpha   90.00
_cell.angle_beta   90.00
_cell.angle_gamma   90.00
#
_symmetry.space_group_name_H-M   'P 1'
#
loop_
_entity.id
_entity.type
_entity.pdbx_description
1 polymer ?
#
loop_
_entity_poly.entity_id
_entity_poly.type
_entity_poly.pdbx_seq_one_letter_code
_entity_poly.pdbx_strand_id
1 'polypeptide(L)'
;MKRTIFPYDFAPYYPVGVQPCPMYVDVNEGLLDFVYNKDKANDYFKLKHVLIWLRRSYLLCSPLSEDRYYELYDTYEEKFKKSEAAYYVETTFSMTTEIGPMALVPHLWLADMYYYHGMHDEADKLHSLRYCQQDCFLVKEANAEYVTLKDSKGDERKLKNVYSDLFRTDAYICTALVKYGDNDWEVNGVLFKSNRDVYDKMCERNKQLEVSYESVYPLYMERTKAKRMAFFENKSELKKWLRKVAPEIDIDEMEHQLPSGSQVAFISKKAGIIFAPNMIYAIKCKDNPYYKKCDARKLQTETMDAVFNTEAMHPEMLNYLLENKMLEDGGLSCMMPSELGNHIFTMNIDFIARNHRRHYYHDHDY
;
A
#
# COMPACT_ATOMS: atom_id res chain seq x y z
N MET A 1 -36.49 -8.21 -0.26
CA MET A 1 -36.89 -6.84 -0.65
C MET A 1 -35.82 -6.34 -1.63
N LYS A 2 -36.15 -6.10 -2.91
CA LYS A 2 -35.16 -5.73 -3.95
C LYS A 2 -34.64 -4.32 -3.68
N ARG A 3 -33.34 -4.17 -3.36
CA ARG A 3 -32.67 -2.88 -3.22
C ARG A 3 -31.69 -2.69 -4.37
N THR A 4 -31.86 -1.61 -5.11
CA THR A 4 -30.95 -1.15 -6.15
C THR A 4 -29.69 -0.57 -5.51
N ILE A 5 -28.52 -1.08 -5.90
CA ILE A 5 -27.21 -0.68 -5.37
C ILE A 5 -26.80 0.73 -5.87
N PHE A 6 -27.38 1.18 -6.97
CA PHE A 6 -27.20 2.52 -7.51
C PHE A 6 -28.57 3.22 -7.60
N PRO A 7 -28.76 4.40 -6.95
CA PRO A 7 -30.03 5.13 -7.02
C PRO A 7 -30.32 5.69 -8.42
N TYR A 8 -29.28 5.80 -9.25
CA TYR A 8 -29.37 6.02 -10.69
C TYR A 8 -28.71 4.82 -11.36
N ASP A 9 -29.50 3.93 -11.95
CA ASP A 9 -28.93 2.92 -12.83
C ASP A 9 -28.27 3.62 -14.02
N PHE A 10 -27.34 2.95 -14.71
CA PHE A 10 -26.73 3.50 -15.91
C PHE A 10 -27.73 3.64 -17.08
N ALA A 11 -29.06 3.50 -16.85
CA ALA A 11 -30.10 3.62 -17.87
C ALA A 11 -30.02 4.89 -18.73
N PRO A 12 -29.64 6.08 -18.20
CA PRO A 12 -29.50 7.28 -19.03
C PRO A 12 -28.40 7.17 -20.09
N TYR A 13 -27.46 6.24 -19.94
CA TYR A 13 -26.33 6.03 -20.85
C TYR A 13 -26.55 4.89 -21.86
N TYR A 14 -27.65 4.14 -21.74
CA TYR A 14 -28.01 3.13 -22.73
C TYR A 14 -28.75 3.76 -23.91
N PRO A 15 -28.49 3.32 -25.15
CA PRO A 15 -29.26 3.74 -26.31
C PRO A 15 -30.76 3.53 -26.08
N VAL A 16 -31.59 4.47 -26.56
CA VAL A 16 -33.05 4.39 -26.48
C VAL A 16 -33.51 3.03 -27.02
N GLY A 17 -34.13 2.22 -26.16
CA GLY A 17 -34.62 0.87 -26.49
C GLY A 17 -33.81 -0.29 -25.88
N VAL A 18 -32.64 -0.02 -25.27
CA VAL A 18 -31.87 -1.02 -24.53
C VAL A 18 -32.11 -0.82 -23.04
N GLN A 19 -33.01 -1.59 -22.45
CA GLN A 19 -33.08 -1.70 -20.98
C GLN A 19 -32.10 -2.77 -20.52
N PRO A 20 -31.16 -2.48 -19.60
CA PRO A 20 -30.42 -3.53 -18.93
C PRO A 20 -31.42 -4.45 -18.23
N CYS A 21 -31.50 -5.70 -18.66
CA CYS A 21 -32.33 -6.69 -18.01
C CYS A 21 -31.63 -7.06 -16.69
N PRO A 22 -32.19 -6.77 -15.51
CA PRO A 22 -31.60 -7.23 -14.27
C PRO A 22 -31.63 -8.76 -14.27
N MET A 23 -30.45 -9.38 -14.39
CA MET A 23 -30.31 -10.81 -14.09
C MET A 23 -30.59 -10.98 -12.61
N TYR A 24 -31.72 -11.60 -12.29
CA TYR A 24 -32.03 -12.02 -10.93
C TYR A 24 -31.28 -13.33 -10.66
N VAL A 25 -30.15 -13.20 -9.99
CA VAL A 25 -29.48 -14.34 -9.37
C VAL A 25 -30.02 -14.43 -7.94
N ASP A 26 -30.40 -15.62 -7.50
CA ASP A 26 -30.80 -15.83 -6.12
C ASP A 26 -29.69 -15.39 -5.16
N VAL A 27 -30.07 -14.79 -4.05
CA VAL A 27 -29.11 -14.38 -3.02
C VAL A 27 -28.45 -15.64 -2.48
N ASN A 28 -27.12 -15.66 -2.50
CA ASN A 28 -26.36 -16.75 -1.89
C ASN A 28 -26.38 -16.58 -0.36
N GLU A 29 -27.41 -17.12 0.27
CA GLU A 29 -27.61 -17.06 1.73
C GLU A 29 -26.42 -17.66 2.50
N GLY A 30 -25.78 -18.70 1.95
CA GLY A 30 -24.58 -19.29 2.56
C GLY A 30 -23.38 -18.33 2.56
N LEU A 31 -23.22 -17.53 1.50
CA LEU A 31 -22.20 -16.48 1.46
C LEU A 31 -22.56 -15.32 2.41
N LEU A 32 -23.85 -14.98 2.50
CA LEU A 32 -24.33 -13.95 3.44
C LEU A 32 -23.99 -14.34 4.89
N ASP A 33 -24.33 -15.57 5.31
CA ASP A 33 -23.95 -16.07 6.64
C ASP A 33 -22.43 -16.25 6.78
N PHE A 34 -21.72 -16.60 5.71
CA PHE A 34 -20.26 -16.65 5.79
C PHE A 34 -19.65 -15.29 6.16
N VAL A 35 -20.14 -14.21 5.55
CA VAL A 35 -19.60 -12.84 5.71
C VAL A 35 -20.16 -12.13 6.94
N TYR A 36 -21.48 -12.16 7.17
CA TYR A 36 -22.19 -11.32 8.15
C TYR A 36 -22.56 -12.04 9.45
N ASN A 37 -21.98 -13.21 9.71
CA ASN A 37 -22.20 -13.92 10.97
C ASN A 37 -21.48 -13.22 12.14
N LYS A 38 -22.25 -12.77 13.13
CA LYS A 38 -21.75 -12.01 14.28
C LYS A 38 -20.76 -12.78 15.15
N ASP A 39 -20.92 -14.09 15.30
CA ASP A 39 -20.00 -14.90 16.11
C ASP A 39 -18.62 -14.98 15.45
N LYS A 40 -18.56 -14.95 14.11
CA LYS A 40 -17.29 -14.82 13.37
C LYS A 40 -16.75 -13.40 13.45
N ALA A 41 -17.60 -12.39 13.24
CA ALA A 41 -17.19 -10.98 13.26
C ALA A 41 -16.59 -10.55 14.60
N ASN A 42 -16.99 -11.16 15.71
CA ASN A 42 -16.46 -10.83 17.05
C ASN A 42 -15.21 -11.62 17.44
N ASP A 43 -14.68 -12.49 16.58
CA ASP A 43 -13.48 -13.31 16.82
C ASP A 43 -12.54 -13.19 15.61
N TYR A 44 -11.40 -12.52 15.81
CA TYR A 44 -10.45 -12.25 14.72
C TYR A 44 -10.02 -13.53 13.99
N PHE A 45 -9.79 -14.65 14.70
CA PHE A 45 -9.29 -15.87 14.08
C PHE A 45 -10.36 -16.55 13.22
N LYS A 46 -11.64 -16.39 13.55
CA LYS A 46 -12.75 -16.80 12.68
C LYS A 46 -12.93 -15.84 11.51
N LEU A 47 -12.88 -14.53 11.78
CA LEU A 47 -13.04 -13.46 10.79
C LEU A 47 -11.96 -13.47 9.72
N LYS A 48 -10.74 -13.86 10.09
CA LYS A 48 -9.59 -13.94 9.18
C LYS A 48 -9.88 -14.76 7.92
N HIS A 49 -10.70 -15.79 7.99
CA HIS A 49 -11.11 -16.56 6.80
C HIS A 49 -11.93 -15.71 5.82
N VAL A 50 -12.73 -14.76 6.31
CA VAL A 50 -13.46 -13.81 5.48
C VAL A 50 -12.50 -12.81 4.83
N LEU A 51 -11.48 -12.33 5.57
CA LEU A 51 -10.46 -11.43 5.04
C LEU A 51 -9.64 -12.09 3.91
N ILE A 52 -9.23 -13.34 4.10
CA ILE A 52 -8.54 -14.15 3.08
C ILE A 52 -9.47 -14.35 1.87
N TRP A 53 -10.75 -14.67 2.09
CA TRP A 53 -11.72 -14.81 1.00
C TRP A 53 -11.90 -13.52 0.21
N LEU A 54 -12.00 -12.36 0.88
CA LEU A 54 -12.08 -11.05 0.21
C LEU A 54 -10.84 -10.81 -0.66
N ARG A 55 -9.63 -11.09 -0.16
CA ARG A 55 -8.38 -10.97 -0.92
C ARG A 55 -8.37 -11.83 -2.18
N ARG A 56 -8.99 -13.01 -2.14
CA ARG A 56 -9.05 -13.95 -3.27
C ARG A 56 -10.28 -13.78 -4.17
N SER A 57 -11.20 -12.88 -3.81
CA SER A 57 -12.45 -12.70 -4.54
C SER A 57 -12.20 -12.10 -5.92
N TYR A 58 -12.84 -12.63 -6.96
CA TYR A 58 -12.58 -12.28 -8.37
C TYR A 58 -12.59 -10.78 -8.67
N LEU A 59 -13.50 -10.01 -8.06
CA LEU A 59 -13.60 -8.57 -8.29
C LEU A 59 -12.60 -7.74 -7.48
N LEU A 60 -12.05 -8.32 -6.41
CA LEU A 60 -11.20 -7.64 -5.44
C LEU A 60 -9.73 -8.06 -5.55
N CYS A 61 -9.45 -9.26 -6.04
CA CYS A 61 -8.10 -9.76 -6.19
C CYS A 61 -7.30 -8.87 -7.15
N SER A 62 -6.04 -8.65 -6.81
CA SER A 62 -5.09 -7.90 -7.61
C SER A 62 -4.14 -8.90 -8.28
N PRO A 63 -4.17 -9.09 -9.62
CA PRO A 63 -3.19 -9.95 -10.28
C PRO A 63 -1.76 -9.44 -10.07
N LEU A 64 -1.61 -8.13 -9.83
CA LEU A 64 -0.33 -7.48 -9.53
C LEU A 64 0.29 -7.94 -8.20
N SER A 65 -0.49 -8.58 -7.32
CA SER A 65 -0.04 -9.02 -5.99
C SER A 65 0.47 -10.47 -5.97
N GLU A 66 0.29 -11.22 -7.06
CA GLU A 66 0.65 -12.64 -7.11
C GLU A 66 2.16 -12.88 -7.13
N ASP A 67 2.95 -12.02 -7.77
CA ASP A 67 4.41 -12.15 -7.76
C ASP A 67 4.96 -12.06 -6.32
N ARG A 68 4.51 -11.07 -5.54
CA ARG A 68 4.84 -10.94 -4.11
C ARG A 68 4.35 -12.14 -3.29
N TYR A 69 3.23 -12.74 -3.68
CA TYR A 69 2.70 -13.93 -3.01
C TYR A 69 3.70 -15.09 -3.15
N TYR A 70 4.19 -15.34 -4.37
CA TYR A 70 5.15 -16.41 -4.63
C TYR A 70 6.50 -16.18 -3.95
N GLU A 71 7.02 -14.94 -3.96
CA GLU A 71 8.25 -14.61 -3.24
C GLU A 71 8.16 -14.92 -1.73
N LEU A 72 7.04 -14.54 -1.11
CA LEU A 72 6.82 -14.83 0.31
C LEU A 72 6.56 -16.32 0.56
N TYR A 73 5.87 -16.98 -0.35
CA TYR A 73 5.61 -18.41 -0.29
C TYR A 73 6.90 -19.22 -0.33
N ASP A 74 7.81 -18.91 -1.27
CA ASP A 74 9.11 -19.57 -1.39
C ASP A 74 9.93 -19.41 -0.10
N THR A 75 9.93 -18.20 0.47
CA THR A 75 10.59 -17.90 1.75
C THR A 75 10.05 -18.75 2.92
N TYR A 76 8.74 -19.00 2.96
CA TYR A 76 8.15 -19.82 4.02
C TYR A 76 8.25 -21.32 3.73
N GLU A 77 8.19 -21.78 2.48
CA GLU A 77 8.31 -23.20 2.14
C GLU A 77 9.70 -23.75 2.51
N GLU A 78 10.73 -22.92 2.51
CA GLU A 78 12.06 -23.30 3.03
C GLU A 78 12.05 -23.70 4.52
N LYS A 79 11.07 -23.21 5.29
CA LYS A 79 11.02 -23.36 6.76
C LYS A 79 9.83 -24.19 7.25
N PHE A 80 8.77 -24.27 6.47
CA PHE A 80 7.48 -24.84 6.88
C PHE A 80 6.91 -25.77 5.80
N LYS A 81 5.94 -26.61 6.18
CA LYS A 81 5.24 -27.43 5.19
C LYS A 81 4.46 -26.54 4.23
N LYS A 82 4.28 -26.99 2.98
CA LYS A 82 3.52 -26.27 1.93
C LYS A 82 2.18 -25.68 2.41
N SER A 83 1.39 -26.45 3.15
CA SER A 83 0.09 -25.98 3.68
C SER A 83 0.23 -24.87 4.73
N GLU A 84 1.28 -24.91 5.54
CA GLU A 84 1.57 -23.89 6.56
C GLU A 84 2.14 -22.63 5.90
N ALA A 85 3.07 -22.80 4.96
CA ALA A 85 3.60 -21.70 4.15
C ALA A 85 2.46 -20.95 3.44
N ALA A 86 1.58 -21.65 2.71
CA ALA A 86 0.42 -21.04 2.06
C ALA A 86 -0.48 -20.30 3.06
N TYR A 87 -0.75 -20.89 4.23
CA TYR A 87 -1.54 -20.24 5.28
C TYR A 87 -0.89 -18.95 5.80
N TYR A 88 0.43 -18.94 6.01
CA TYR A 88 1.16 -17.78 6.49
C TYR A 88 1.21 -16.66 5.46
N VAL A 89 1.42 -16.98 4.18
CA VAL A 89 1.34 -15.99 3.09
C VAL A 89 -0.05 -15.37 3.05
N GLU A 90 -1.11 -16.17 3.00
CA GLU A 90 -2.48 -15.66 2.94
C GLU A 90 -2.83 -14.81 4.17
N THR A 91 -2.37 -15.22 5.35
CA THR A 91 -2.55 -14.43 6.58
C THR A 91 -1.89 -13.06 6.45
N THR A 92 -0.62 -13.01 6.04
CA THR A 92 0.10 -11.75 5.83
C THR A 92 -0.60 -10.88 4.78
N PHE A 93 -0.91 -11.43 3.62
CA PHE A 93 -1.54 -10.70 2.51
C PHE A 93 -2.92 -10.16 2.86
N SER A 94 -3.69 -10.90 3.66
CA SER A 94 -5.00 -10.43 4.12
C SER A 94 -4.92 -9.18 5.04
N MET A 95 -3.73 -8.85 5.53
CA MET A 95 -3.47 -7.72 6.42
C MET A 95 -2.67 -6.60 5.78
N THR A 96 -1.89 -6.89 4.73
CA THR A 96 -0.90 -5.96 4.16
C THR A 96 -1.16 -5.55 2.71
N THR A 97 -2.12 -6.18 2.04
CA THR A 97 -2.28 -6.01 0.58
C THR A 97 -3.65 -5.43 0.29
N GLU A 98 -3.68 -4.23 -0.28
CA GLU A 98 -4.88 -3.56 -0.73
C GLU A 98 -5.58 -4.35 -1.84
N ILE A 99 -6.91 -4.37 -1.74
CA ILE A 99 -7.80 -5.08 -2.62
C ILE A 99 -8.79 -4.12 -3.28
N GLY A 100 -9.34 -4.58 -4.40
CA GLY A 100 -10.43 -3.91 -5.10
C GLY A 100 -10.07 -2.53 -5.67
N PRO A 101 -11.08 -1.85 -6.22
CA PRO A 101 -10.90 -0.56 -6.90
C PRO A 101 -10.56 0.60 -5.96
N MET A 102 -10.81 0.46 -4.65
CA MET A 102 -10.55 1.50 -3.66
C MET A 102 -9.13 1.47 -3.09
N ALA A 103 -8.35 0.44 -3.44
CA ALA A 103 -7.07 0.15 -2.82
C ALA A 103 -7.17 0.21 -1.27
N LEU A 104 -8.05 -0.61 -0.70
CA LEU A 104 -8.21 -0.75 0.75
C LEU A 104 -7.73 -2.12 1.18
N VAL A 105 -7.06 -2.20 2.33
CA VAL A 105 -6.77 -3.49 2.96
C VAL A 105 -8.08 -4.21 3.34
N PRO A 106 -8.11 -5.56 3.34
CA PRO A 106 -9.35 -6.33 3.46
C PRO A 106 -10.21 -6.01 4.68
N HIS A 107 -9.58 -5.67 5.82
CA HIS A 107 -10.32 -5.36 7.05
C HIS A 107 -11.08 -4.03 6.96
N LEU A 108 -10.54 -3.02 6.27
CA LEU A 108 -11.24 -1.75 6.04
C LEU A 108 -12.37 -1.94 5.02
N TRP A 109 -12.14 -2.73 3.97
CA TRP A 109 -13.19 -3.09 3.02
C TRP A 109 -14.36 -3.82 3.72
N LEU A 110 -14.06 -4.78 4.59
CA LEU A 110 -15.07 -5.50 5.36
C LEU A 110 -15.77 -4.59 6.38
N ALA A 111 -15.06 -3.63 6.97
CA ALA A 111 -15.65 -2.65 7.88
C ALA A 111 -16.76 -1.85 7.18
N ASP A 112 -16.49 -1.34 5.97
CA ASP A 112 -17.50 -0.65 5.17
C ASP A 112 -18.70 -1.55 4.86
N MET A 113 -18.45 -2.80 4.47
CA MET A 113 -19.52 -3.79 4.23
C MET A 113 -20.39 -4.00 5.48
N TYR A 114 -19.76 -4.13 6.65
CA TYR A 114 -20.46 -4.29 7.94
C TYR A 114 -21.25 -3.05 8.32
N TYR A 115 -20.69 -1.87 8.11
CA TYR A 115 -21.37 -0.60 8.34
C TYR A 115 -22.66 -0.51 7.51
N TYR A 116 -22.59 -0.79 6.20
CA TYR A 116 -23.78 -0.81 5.33
C TYR A 116 -24.79 -1.92 5.67
N HIS A 117 -24.37 -2.96 6.40
CA HIS A 117 -25.23 -4.04 6.87
C HIS A 117 -25.74 -3.86 8.31
N GLY A 118 -25.49 -2.70 8.95
CA GLY A 118 -25.95 -2.43 10.31
C GLY A 118 -25.16 -3.13 11.42
N MET A 119 -23.96 -3.63 11.11
CA MET A 119 -23.01 -4.24 12.06
C MET A 119 -21.96 -3.20 12.50
N HIS A 120 -22.43 -2.09 13.07
CA HIS A 120 -21.58 -0.92 13.33
C HIS A 120 -20.48 -1.21 14.37
N ASP A 121 -20.80 -1.91 15.46
CA ASP A 121 -19.80 -2.27 16.49
C ASP A 121 -18.69 -3.15 15.92
N GLU A 122 -19.03 -4.10 15.06
CA GLU A 122 -18.04 -4.96 14.39
C GLU A 122 -17.23 -4.20 13.33
N ALA A 123 -17.86 -3.24 12.63
CA ALA A 123 -17.16 -2.34 11.72
C ALA A 123 -16.13 -1.47 12.46
N ASP A 124 -16.48 -0.91 13.61
CA ASP A 124 -15.59 -0.10 14.43
C ASP A 124 -14.37 -0.91 14.92
N LYS A 125 -14.59 -2.17 15.32
CA LYS A 125 -13.49 -3.09 15.68
C LYS A 125 -12.54 -3.31 14.51
N LEU A 126 -13.07 -3.51 13.29
CA LEU A 126 -12.27 -3.65 12.08
C LEU A 126 -11.50 -2.37 11.74
N HIS A 127 -12.12 -1.19 11.83
CA HIS A 127 -11.43 0.09 11.63
C HIS A 127 -10.32 0.34 12.66
N SER A 128 -10.52 -0.10 13.90
CA SER A 128 -9.52 0.01 14.97
C SER A 128 -8.44 -1.08 14.95
N LEU A 129 -8.57 -2.07 14.05
CA LEU A 129 -7.67 -3.21 13.99
C LEU A 129 -6.24 -2.71 13.76
N ARG A 130 -5.31 -3.21 14.58
CA ARG A 130 -3.88 -2.92 14.41
C ARG A 130 -3.14 -4.19 14.03
N TYR A 131 -2.31 -4.09 13.02
CA TYR A 131 -1.44 -5.17 12.57
C TYR A 131 0.02 -4.77 12.73
N CYS A 132 0.79 -5.62 13.39
CA CYS A 132 2.24 -5.56 13.42
C CYS A 132 2.75 -6.59 12.42
N GLN A 133 3.39 -6.12 11.35
CA GLN A 133 4.04 -6.97 10.37
C GLN A 133 5.06 -7.90 11.02
N GLN A 134 5.44 -8.94 10.28
CA GLN A 134 6.40 -9.91 10.78
C GLN A 134 7.73 -9.25 11.14
N ASP A 135 8.20 -9.49 12.36
CA ASP A 135 9.48 -9.01 12.86
C ASP A 135 10.17 -10.08 13.73
N CYS A 136 11.43 -9.84 14.06
CA CYS A 136 12.12 -10.52 15.15
C CYS A 136 11.91 -9.73 16.45
N PHE A 137 11.37 -10.39 17.47
CA PHE A 137 11.09 -9.80 18.77
C PHE A 137 12.00 -10.39 19.84
N LEU A 138 12.43 -9.54 20.76
CA LEU A 138 13.00 -9.93 22.04
C LEU A 138 11.89 -10.13 23.07
N VAL A 139 11.88 -11.28 23.73
CA VAL A 139 11.01 -11.55 24.89
C VAL A 139 11.59 -10.85 26.11
N LYS A 140 11.06 -9.67 26.43
CA LYS A 140 11.52 -8.83 27.55
C LYS A 140 11.15 -9.41 28.90
N GLU A 141 9.91 -9.85 29.02
CA GLU A 141 9.34 -10.40 30.25
C GLU A 141 8.33 -11.47 29.86
N ALA A 142 8.32 -12.59 30.59
CA ALA A 142 7.32 -13.63 30.42
C ALA A 142 6.97 -14.26 31.78
N ASN A 143 5.67 -14.41 32.03
CA ASN A 143 5.13 -15.17 33.16
C ASN A 143 4.02 -16.11 32.65
N ALA A 144 3.33 -16.81 33.56
CA ALA A 144 2.31 -17.78 33.17
C ALA A 144 1.10 -17.19 32.42
N GLU A 145 0.82 -15.90 32.58
CA GLU A 145 -0.35 -15.23 32.01
C GLU A 145 -0.02 -14.33 30.82
N TYR A 146 1.10 -13.63 30.88
CA TYR A 146 1.47 -12.56 29.94
C TYR A 146 2.93 -12.61 29.52
N VAL A 147 3.16 -12.10 28.32
CA VAL A 147 4.47 -11.88 27.73
C VAL A 147 4.55 -10.43 27.19
N THR A 148 5.72 -9.82 27.32
CA THR A 148 6.04 -8.53 26.69
C THR A 148 7.12 -8.77 25.64
N LEU A 149 6.80 -8.41 24.40
CA LEU A 149 7.69 -8.50 23.24
C LEU A 149 8.17 -7.12 22.84
N LYS A 150 9.46 -6.97 22.60
CA LYS A 150 10.05 -5.76 22.03
C LYS A 150 10.42 -6.02 20.58
N ASP A 151 9.89 -5.21 19.67
CA ASP A 151 10.19 -5.31 18.24
C ASP A 151 11.54 -4.67 17.89
N SER A 152 11.95 -4.80 16.63
CA SER A 152 13.21 -4.24 16.15
C SER A 152 13.20 -2.71 15.97
N LYS A 153 12.06 -2.04 16.14
CA LYS A 153 11.93 -0.57 16.20
C LYS A 153 11.98 -0.05 17.64
N GLY A 154 11.90 -0.95 18.62
CA GLY A 154 11.98 -0.66 20.04
C GLY A 154 10.62 -0.60 20.74
N ASP A 155 9.52 -0.80 20.03
CA ASP A 155 8.17 -0.78 20.58
C ASP A 155 7.87 -2.06 21.36
N GLU A 156 7.28 -1.90 22.54
CA GLU A 156 6.89 -3.01 23.41
C GLU A 156 5.40 -3.32 23.29
N ARG A 157 5.07 -4.61 23.13
CA ARG A 157 3.69 -5.11 22.99
C ARG A 157 3.45 -6.23 24.00
N LYS A 158 2.33 -6.13 24.72
CA LYS A 158 1.91 -7.12 25.71
C LYS A 158 0.85 -8.06 25.13
N LEU A 159 1.03 -9.36 25.36
CA LEU A 159 0.20 -10.44 24.84
C LEU A 159 -0.07 -11.46 25.93
N LYS A 160 -1.18 -12.20 25.83
CA LYS A 160 -1.39 -13.39 26.65
C LYS A 160 -0.35 -14.46 26.33
N ASN A 161 0.23 -15.08 27.35
CA ASN A 161 1.26 -16.11 27.18
C ASN A 161 0.64 -17.48 26.90
N VAL A 162 0.11 -17.66 25.69
CA VAL A 162 -0.43 -18.96 25.22
C VAL A 162 0.69 -19.93 24.81
N TYR A 163 1.92 -19.43 24.61
CA TYR A 163 3.08 -20.20 24.14
C TYR A 163 4.23 -20.20 25.16
N SER A 164 3.94 -20.60 26.40
CA SER A 164 4.89 -20.54 27.53
C SER A 164 6.21 -21.26 27.29
N ASP A 165 6.21 -22.28 26.43
CA ASP A 165 7.43 -23.03 26.06
C ASP A 165 8.38 -22.24 25.15
N LEU A 166 7.83 -21.30 24.36
CA LEU A 166 8.55 -20.48 23.41
C LEU A 166 8.90 -19.11 23.98
N PHE A 167 7.96 -18.50 24.73
CA PHE A 167 8.13 -17.19 25.36
C PHE A 167 8.87 -17.30 26.69
N ARG A 168 10.19 -17.47 26.60
CA ARG A 168 11.11 -17.40 27.74
C ARG A 168 11.81 -16.05 27.72
N THR A 169 11.98 -15.43 28.89
CA THR A 169 12.76 -14.18 29.02
C THR A 169 14.10 -14.32 28.31
N ASP A 170 14.50 -13.27 27.59
CA ASP A 170 15.69 -13.20 26.73
C ASP A 170 15.71 -14.12 25.50
N ALA A 171 14.58 -14.79 25.19
CA ALA A 171 14.42 -15.50 23.93
C ALA A 171 14.13 -14.52 22.78
N TYR A 172 14.45 -14.97 21.56
CA TYR A 172 14.15 -14.26 20.33
C TYR A 172 13.16 -15.07 19.51
N ILE A 173 12.14 -14.42 18.98
CA ILE A 173 11.07 -15.05 18.23
C ILE A 173 10.78 -14.26 16.96
N CYS A 174 10.37 -14.94 15.90
CA CYS A 174 9.84 -14.28 14.71
C CYS A 174 8.35 -14.57 14.58
N THR A 175 7.57 -13.50 14.47
CA THR A 175 6.10 -13.58 14.34
C THR A 175 5.52 -12.27 13.81
N ALA A 176 4.24 -12.27 13.47
CA ALA A 176 3.43 -11.07 13.24
C ALA A 176 2.36 -10.99 14.33
N LEU A 177 1.90 -9.79 14.67
CA LEU A 177 0.94 -9.59 15.76
C LEU A 177 -0.30 -8.86 15.26
N VAL A 178 -1.44 -9.11 15.91
CA VAL A 178 -2.69 -8.40 15.64
C VAL A 178 -3.33 -7.95 16.95
N LYS A 179 -3.99 -6.80 16.93
CA LYS A 179 -4.87 -6.34 18.00
C LYS A 179 -6.23 -6.01 17.40
N TYR A 180 -7.25 -6.71 17.84
CA TYR A 180 -8.62 -6.59 17.32
C TYR A 180 -9.57 -6.06 18.40
N GLY A 181 -10.17 -4.89 18.15
CA GLY A 181 -10.94 -4.17 19.17
C GLY A 181 -10.10 -3.91 20.43
N ASP A 182 -10.72 -4.10 21.59
CA ASP A 182 -10.09 -3.88 22.91
C ASP A 182 -9.30 -5.07 23.45
N ASN A 183 -9.07 -6.11 22.62
CA ASN A 183 -8.31 -7.29 23.02
C ASN A 183 -6.82 -6.97 23.26
N ASP A 184 -6.12 -7.89 23.94
CA ASP A 184 -4.66 -7.88 23.98
C ASP A 184 -4.07 -8.11 22.57
N TRP A 185 -2.79 -7.84 22.38
CA TRP A 185 -2.11 -8.29 21.17
C TRP A 185 -2.07 -9.81 21.13
N GLU A 186 -2.23 -10.38 19.95
CA GLU A 186 -2.22 -11.83 19.71
C GLU A 186 -1.28 -12.17 18.56
N VAL A 187 -0.70 -13.38 18.61
CA VAL A 187 0.11 -13.93 17.51
C VAL A 187 -0.78 -14.14 16.29
N ASN A 188 -0.36 -13.60 15.15
CA ASN A 188 -1.09 -13.73 13.89
C ASN A 188 -0.27 -14.49 12.84
N GLY A 189 -0.58 -15.76 12.67
CA GLY A 189 0.05 -16.60 11.66
C GLY A 189 1.28 -17.31 12.21
N VAL A 190 2.45 -16.96 11.68
CA VAL A 190 3.69 -17.72 11.92
C VAL A 190 4.32 -17.39 13.27
N LEU A 191 4.84 -18.39 13.99
CA LEU A 191 5.65 -18.22 15.19
C LEU A 191 6.80 -19.23 15.19
N PHE A 192 8.04 -18.76 15.26
CA PHE A 192 9.22 -19.62 15.38
C PHE A 192 10.33 -18.95 16.17
N LYS A 193 11.25 -19.76 16.72
CA LYS A 193 12.43 -19.26 17.43
C LYS A 193 13.39 -18.61 16.46
N SER A 194 13.96 -17.48 16.88
CA SER A 194 15.02 -16.76 16.19
C SER A 194 16.24 -16.66 17.11
N ASN A 195 17.19 -15.79 16.76
CA ASN A 195 18.38 -15.53 17.54
C ASN A 195 18.69 -14.03 17.61
N ARG A 196 19.62 -13.71 18.51
CA ARG A 196 20.08 -12.34 18.75
C ARG A 196 20.66 -11.69 17.49
N ASP A 197 21.45 -12.41 16.70
CA ASP A 197 22.09 -11.83 15.52
C ASP A 197 21.07 -11.33 14.49
N VAL A 198 19.97 -12.06 14.29
CA VAL A 198 18.86 -11.62 13.42
C VAL A 198 18.17 -10.39 14.00
N TYR A 199 17.89 -10.39 15.31
CA TYR A 199 17.27 -9.25 16.00
C TYR A 199 18.14 -7.98 15.92
N ASP A 200 19.43 -8.10 16.25
CA ASP A 200 20.38 -6.99 16.26
C ASP A 200 20.56 -6.41 14.84
N LYS A 201 20.60 -7.26 13.79
CA LYS A 201 20.62 -6.81 12.38
C LYS A 201 19.37 -6.04 11.99
N MET A 202 18.19 -6.49 12.42
CA MET A 202 16.93 -5.79 12.14
C MET A 202 16.87 -4.45 12.88
N CYS A 203 17.32 -4.40 14.13
CA CYS A 203 17.42 -3.17 14.91
C CYS A 203 18.35 -2.15 14.25
N GLU A 204 19.54 -2.58 13.85
CA GLU A 204 20.51 -1.71 13.18
C GLU A 204 19.97 -1.17 11.85
N ARG A 205 19.33 -2.04 11.05
CA ARG A 205 18.67 -1.61 9.80
C ARG A 205 17.61 -0.55 10.06
N ASN A 206 16.72 -0.74 11.02
CA ASN A 206 15.66 0.22 11.32
C ASN A 206 16.22 1.54 11.85
N LYS A 207 17.26 1.50 12.67
CA LYS A 207 17.95 2.70 13.16
C LYS A 207 18.61 3.48 12.02
N GLN A 208 19.22 2.79 11.06
CA GLN A 208 19.77 3.43 9.86
C GLN A 208 18.68 4.10 9.02
N LEU A 209 17.52 3.47 8.87
CA LEU A 209 16.37 4.04 8.18
C LEU A 209 15.84 5.28 8.90
N GLU A 210 15.68 5.22 10.23
CA GLU A 210 15.24 6.35 11.05
C GLU A 210 16.18 7.55 10.93
N VAL A 211 17.50 7.33 11.05
CA VAL A 211 18.52 8.37 10.86
C VAL A 211 18.45 8.98 9.46
N SER A 212 18.28 8.13 8.44
CA SER A 212 18.10 8.59 7.06
C SER A 212 16.90 9.55 6.97
N TYR A 213 15.76 9.23 7.58
CA TYR A 213 14.56 10.05 7.48
C TYR A 213 14.63 11.35 8.28
N GLU A 214 15.06 11.27 9.54
CA GLU A 214 15.11 12.43 10.42
C GLU A 214 16.19 13.43 10.02
N SER A 215 17.31 12.96 9.46
CA SER A 215 18.45 13.83 9.14
C SER A 215 18.49 14.25 7.68
N VAL A 216 18.24 13.33 6.74
CA VAL A 216 18.46 13.60 5.30
C VAL A 216 17.32 14.42 4.71
N TYR A 217 16.06 14.14 5.08
CA TYR A 217 14.92 14.89 4.54
C TYR A 217 15.00 16.39 4.87
N PRO A 218 15.18 16.83 6.13
CA PRO A 218 15.31 18.26 6.44
C PRO A 218 16.52 18.91 5.74
N LEU A 219 17.64 18.20 5.66
CA LEU A 219 18.85 18.67 4.99
C LEU A 219 18.62 18.93 3.50
N TYR A 220 17.98 18.00 2.79
CA TYR A 220 17.65 18.17 1.37
C TYR A 220 16.65 19.30 1.18
N MET A 221 15.65 19.41 2.05
CA MET A 221 14.68 20.52 2.01
C MET A 221 15.34 21.89 2.23
N GLU A 222 16.35 21.99 3.09
CA GLU A 222 17.14 23.22 3.24
C GLU A 222 17.92 23.54 1.96
N ARG A 223 18.67 22.56 1.43
CA ARG A 223 19.50 22.71 0.22
C ARG A 223 18.66 23.07 -1.02
N THR A 224 17.41 22.62 -1.10
CA THR A 224 16.48 22.97 -2.19
C THR A 224 15.60 24.18 -1.90
N LYS A 225 15.82 24.89 -0.79
CA LYS A 225 15.01 26.06 -0.40
C LYS A 225 13.51 25.73 -0.32
N ALA A 226 13.21 24.64 0.38
CA ALA A 226 11.89 24.06 0.60
C ALA A 226 11.17 23.55 -0.67
N LYS A 227 11.87 23.39 -1.80
CA LYS A 227 11.27 22.79 -3.01
C LYS A 227 11.38 21.26 -2.93
N ARG A 228 10.24 20.58 -2.94
CA ARG A 228 10.20 19.10 -2.97
C ARG A 228 10.50 18.49 -4.33
N MET A 229 10.40 19.26 -5.42
CA MET A 229 10.60 18.75 -6.78
C MET A 229 11.63 19.58 -7.56
N ALA A 230 12.34 18.91 -8.46
CA ALA A 230 13.19 19.53 -9.46
C ALA A 230 13.01 18.82 -10.81
N PHE A 231 13.14 19.58 -11.90
CA PHE A 231 12.84 19.13 -13.26
C PHE A 231 14.09 19.24 -14.12
N PHE A 232 14.40 18.19 -14.88
CA PHE A 232 15.59 18.11 -15.71
C PHE A 232 15.25 17.56 -17.09
N GLU A 233 15.75 18.23 -18.13
CA GLU A 233 15.56 17.76 -19.51
C GLU A 233 16.50 16.59 -19.84
N ASN A 234 17.63 16.50 -19.15
CA ASN A 234 18.66 15.51 -19.42
C ASN A 234 19.47 15.14 -18.16
N LYS A 235 20.25 14.07 -18.30
CA LYS A 235 21.15 13.54 -17.26
C LYS A 235 22.20 14.53 -16.75
N SER A 236 22.70 15.42 -17.61
CA SER A 236 23.73 16.40 -17.23
C SER A 236 23.21 17.43 -16.23
N GLU A 237 21.98 17.90 -16.44
CA GLU A 237 21.29 18.80 -15.49
C GLU A 237 21.02 18.12 -14.16
N LEU A 238 20.54 16.87 -14.18
CA LEU A 238 20.34 16.07 -12.97
C LEU A 238 21.64 15.95 -12.17
N LYS A 239 22.75 15.55 -12.82
CA LYS A 239 24.07 15.41 -12.15
C LYS A 239 24.50 16.71 -11.48
N LYS A 240 24.35 17.85 -12.17
CA LYS A 240 24.69 19.18 -11.61
C LYS A 240 23.85 19.53 -10.39
N TRP A 241 22.58 19.12 -10.37
CA TRP A 241 21.69 19.34 -9.24
C TRP A 241 22.01 18.39 -8.07
N LEU A 242 22.25 17.11 -8.32
CA LEU A 242 22.63 16.14 -7.30
C LEU A 242 23.93 16.54 -6.59
N ARG A 243 24.95 17.04 -7.32
CA ARG A 243 26.19 17.54 -6.71
C ARG A 243 25.99 18.70 -5.71
N LYS A 244 24.84 19.39 -5.78
CA LYS A 244 24.48 20.47 -4.86
C LYS A 244 23.59 19.98 -3.71
N VAL A 245 22.65 19.08 -4.01
CA VAL A 245 21.63 18.64 -3.05
C VAL A 245 22.11 17.45 -2.22
N ALA A 246 22.94 16.57 -2.78
CA ALA A 246 23.52 15.40 -2.14
C ALA A 246 25.02 15.26 -2.48
N PRO A 247 25.88 16.23 -2.11
CA PRO A 247 27.32 16.18 -2.36
C PRO A 247 28.03 15.00 -1.69
N GLU A 248 27.41 14.40 -0.67
CA GLU A 248 27.88 13.18 0.00
C GLU A 248 27.75 11.91 -0.86
N ILE A 249 26.99 11.93 -1.95
CA ILE A 249 26.81 10.79 -2.85
C ILE A 249 27.86 10.87 -3.97
N ASP A 250 28.57 9.76 -4.21
CA ASP A 250 29.43 9.62 -5.39
C ASP A 250 28.58 9.40 -6.65
N ILE A 251 28.25 10.52 -7.29
CA ILE A 251 27.40 10.56 -8.50
C ILE A 251 28.11 9.93 -9.71
N ASP A 252 29.45 9.90 -9.71
CA ASP A 252 30.21 9.34 -10.82
C ASP A 252 30.20 7.80 -10.72
N GLU A 253 30.25 7.23 -9.51
CA GLU A 253 30.02 5.80 -9.29
C GLU A 253 28.59 5.36 -9.65
N MET A 254 27.58 6.18 -9.33
CA MET A 254 26.17 5.88 -9.60
C MET A 254 25.71 6.21 -11.04
N GLU A 255 26.62 6.68 -11.91
CA GLU A 255 26.24 7.20 -13.23
C GLU A 255 25.40 6.21 -14.04
N HIS A 256 25.74 4.93 -14.03
CA HIS A 256 25.03 3.92 -14.82
C HIS A 256 23.59 3.67 -14.34
N GLN A 257 23.27 4.03 -13.10
CA GLN A 257 21.94 3.87 -12.50
C GLN A 257 21.03 5.08 -12.74
N LEU A 258 21.61 6.24 -13.08
CA LEU A 258 20.85 7.46 -13.31
C LEU A 258 20.10 7.41 -14.66
N PRO A 259 18.84 7.85 -14.72
CA PRO A 259 18.07 7.86 -15.96
C PRO A 259 18.74 8.73 -17.03
N SER A 260 18.63 8.31 -18.29
CA SER A 260 19.26 8.98 -19.44
C SER A 260 18.44 10.14 -20.00
N GLY A 261 17.11 10.07 -19.88
CA GLY A 261 16.16 11.03 -20.44
C GLY A 261 15.79 12.18 -19.51
N SER A 262 14.71 12.86 -19.89
CA SER A 262 14.05 13.83 -19.02
C SER A 262 13.56 13.18 -17.73
N GLN A 263 13.60 13.88 -16.61
CA GLN A 263 13.20 13.31 -15.32
C GLN A 263 12.81 14.38 -14.31
N VAL A 264 12.02 13.93 -13.34
CA VAL A 264 11.64 14.71 -12.17
C VAL A 264 12.31 14.08 -10.96
N ALA A 265 13.03 14.86 -10.17
CA ALA A 265 13.47 14.43 -8.85
C ALA A 265 12.46 14.89 -7.80
N PHE A 266 12.17 14.03 -6.83
CA PHE A 266 11.27 14.29 -5.71
C PHE A 266 11.94 13.95 -4.39
N ILE A 267 11.91 14.90 -3.45
CA ILE A 267 12.44 14.71 -2.09
C ILE A 267 11.35 14.06 -1.23
N SER A 268 11.53 12.76 -1.01
CA SER A 268 10.69 11.88 -0.21
C SER A 268 10.96 12.05 1.27
N LYS A 269 9.90 11.95 2.08
CA LYS A 269 10.03 11.88 3.55
C LYS A 269 10.62 10.55 4.04
N LYS A 270 10.65 9.52 3.19
CA LYS A 270 10.94 8.11 3.54
C LYS A 270 11.92 7.38 2.61
N ALA A 271 12.30 7.95 1.47
CA ALA A 271 13.08 7.25 0.45
C ALA A 271 14.22 8.12 -0.09
N GLY A 272 14.50 9.26 0.55
CA GLY A 272 15.52 10.20 0.09
C GLY A 272 15.08 10.91 -1.20
N ILE A 273 15.79 10.65 -2.31
CA ILE A 273 15.48 11.25 -3.61
C ILE A 273 14.91 10.18 -4.54
N ILE A 274 13.67 10.39 -4.97
CA ILE A 274 12.97 9.56 -5.95
C ILE A 274 13.10 10.20 -7.33
N PHE A 275 13.28 9.38 -8.37
CA PHE A 275 13.25 9.83 -9.76
C PHE A 275 12.02 9.30 -10.48
N ALA A 276 11.31 10.19 -11.19
CA ALA A 276 10.25 9.85 -12.12
C ALA A 276 10.69 10.19 -13.55
N PRO A 277 11.13 9.21 -14.35
CA PRO A 277 11.61 9.44 -15.70
C PRO A 277 10.45 9.80 -16.64
N ASN A 278 10.73 10.68 -17.61
CA ASN A 278 9.83 11.07 -18.70
C ASN A 278 8.46 11.60 -18.26
N MET A 279 8.42 12.44 -17.22
CA MET A 279 7.17 13.04 -16.70
C MET A 279 7.24 14.56 -16.54
N ILE A 280 8.22 15.21 -17.17
CA ILE A 280 8.49 16.64 -16.97
C ILE A 280 7.42 17.55 -17.60
N TYR A 281 6.63 17.08 -18.57
CA TYR A 281 5.65 17.93 -19.24
C TYR A 281 4.26 17.85 -18.60
N ALA A 282 3.93 16.74 -17.92
CA ALA A 282 2.63 16.51 -17.29
C ALA A 282 2.43 17.23 -15.95
N ILE A 283 3.50 17.49 -15.20
CA ILE A 283 3.40 17.99 -13.82
C ILE A 283 3.17 19.50 -13.80
N LYS A 284 1.96 19.93 -13.43
CA LYS A 284 1.60 21.34 -13.24
C LYS A 284 2.25 21.89 -11.97
N CYS A 285 3.34 22.63 -12.13
CA CYS A 285 4.05 23.29 -11.03
C CYS A 285 4.55 24.67 -11.46
N LYS A 286 4.46 25.67 -10.58
CA LYS A 286 5.01 27.02 -10.82
C LYS A 286 6.51 27.01 -11.15
N ASP A 287 7.23 26.02 -10.60
CA ASP A 287 8.67 25.85 -10.74
C ASP A 287 9.03 24.89 -11.90
N ASN A 288 8.05 24.34 -12.62
CA ASN A 288 8.29 23.47 -13.76
C ASN A 288 8.36 24.29 -15.07
N PRO A 289 9.55 24.48 -15.66
CA PRO A 289 9.69 25.23 -16.90
C PRO A 289 9.24 24.44 -18.14
N TYR A 290 8.93 23.15 -18.03
CA TYR A 290 8.60 22.26 -19.16
C TYR A 290 7.11 21.93 -19.26
N TYR A 291 6.31 22.26 -18.25
CA TYR A 291 4.88 21.94 -18.22
C TYR A 291 4.17 22.40 -19.51
N LYS A 292 3.45 21.47 -20.15
CA LYS A 292 2.75 21.63 -21.45
C LYS A 292 3.62 22.05 -22.65
N LYS A 293 4.95 22.03 -22.55
CA LYS A 293 5.85 22.31 -23.68
C LYS A 293 6.09 21.09 -24.57
N CYS A 294 5.03 20.35 -24.87
CA CYS A 294 5.02 19.19 -25.75
C CYS A 294 3.71 19.12 -26.52
N ASP A 295 3.59 18.16 -27.44
CA ASP A 295 2.31 17.88 -28.09
C ASP A 295 1.31 17.21 -27.12
N ALA A 296 0.02 17.27 -27.46
CA ALA A 296 -1.05 16.76 -26.61
C ALA A 296 -0.95 15.25 -26.35
N ARG A 297 -0.40 14.47 -27.31
CA ARG A 297 -0.25 13.03 -27.15
C ARG A 297 0.81 12.73 -26.09
N LYS A 298 1.96 13.41 -26.14
CA LYS A 298 3.01 13.26 -25.14
C LYS A 298 2.54 13.67 -23.76
N LEU A 299 1.86 14.82 -23.63
CA LEU A 299 1.28 15.27 -22.36
C LEU A 299 0.35 14.21 -21.75
N GLN A 300 -0.51 13.63 -22.59
CA GLN A 300 -1.45 12.58 -22.21
C GLN A 300 -0.73 11.30 -21.78
N THR A 301 0.28 10.85 -22.53
CA THR A 301 1.09 9.67 -22.18
C THR A 301 1.76 9.85 -20.83
N GLU A 302 2.45 10.97 -20.61
CA GLU A 302 3.15 11.22 -19.34
C GLU A 302 2.19 11.31 -18.16
N THR A 303 0.99 11.87 -18.36
CA THR A 303 -0.03 11.94 -17.31
C THR A 303 -0.55 10.54 -16.96
N MET A 304 -0.78 9.68 -17.95
CA MET A 304 -1.24 8.31 -17.72
C MET A 304 -0.15 7.43 -17.10
N ASP A 305 1.10 7.59 -17.55
CA ASP A 305 2.25 6.91 -16.97
C ASP A 305 2.42 7.30 -15.50
N ALA A 306 2.25 8.57 -15.14
CA ALA A 306 2.28 9.00 -13.74
C ALA A 306 1.22 8.28 -12.89
N VAL A 307 0.03 8.03 -13.44
CA VAL A 307 -1.10 7.43 -12.72
C VAL A 307 -1.01 5.91 -12.64
N PHE A 308 -0.51 5.22 -13.68
CA PHE A 308 -0.58 3.76 -13.77
C PHE A 308 0.76 3.04 -13.68
N ASN A 309 1.85 3.67 -14.11
CA ASN A 309 3.13 3.00 -14.22
C ASN A 309 3.80 2.89 -12.85
N THR A 310 3.71 1.71 -12.24
CA THR A 310 4.26 1.41 -10.92
C THR A 310 5.79 1.38 -10.90
N GLU A 311 6.43 1.18 -12.06
CA GLU A 311 7.90 1.21 -12.19
C GLU A 311 8.45 2.62 -12.33
N ALA A 312 7.71 3.51 -13.01
CA ALA A 312 8.15 4.86 -13.29
C ALA A 312 7.72 5.90 -12.24
N MET A 313 6.65 5.61 -11.46
CA MET A 313 6.12 6.53 -10.47
C MET A 313 6.02 5.89 -9.09
N HIS A 314 6.81 6.40 -8.15
CA HIS A 314 6.74 5.99 -6.74
C HIS A 314 5.41 6.41 -6.08
N PRO A 315 4.82 5.57 -5.19
CA PRO A 315 3.55 5.87 -4.52
C PRO A 315 3.52 7.21 -3.78
N GLU A 316 4.54 7.53 -2.97
CA GLU A 316 4.60 8.83 -2.26
C GLU A 316 4.57 10.02 -3.23
N MET A 317 5.30 9.94 -4.34
CA MET A 317 5.34 11.03 -5.32
C MET A 317 3.98 11.18 -6.00
N LEU A 318 3.34 10.08 -6.41
CA LEU A 318 1.98 10.14 -6.99
C LEU A 318 1.00 10.79 -6.01
N ASN A 319 0.95 10.33 -4.77
CA ASN A 319 0.03 10.86 -3.76
C ASN A 319 0.27 12.36 -3.53
N TYR A 320 1.53 12.80 -3.47
CA TYR A 320 1.86 14.22 -3.41
C TYR A 320 1.33 15.00 -4.63
N LEU A 321 1.46 14.47 -5.85
CA LEU A 321 0.95 15.12 -7.05
C LEU A 321 -0.59 15.20 -7.06
N LEU A 322 -1.27 14.15 -6.60
CA LEU A 322 -2.74 14.10 -6.51
C LEU A 322 -3.27 15.10 -5.48
N GLU A 323 -2.72 15.09 -4.26
CA GLU A 323 -3.09 16.01 -3.17
C GLU A 323 -2.92 17.49 -3.56
N ASN A 324 -1.90 17.78 -4.37
CA ASN A 324 -1.59 19.14 -4.83
C ASN A 324 -2.19 19.47 -6.21
N LYS A 325 -3.05 18.61 -6.76
CA LYS A 325 -3.74 18.79 -8.06
C LYS A 325 -2.77 19.12 -9.19
N MET A 326 -1.72 18.32 -9.33
CA MET A 326 -0.62 18.58 -10.26
C MET A 326 -0.73 17.81 -11.59
N LEU A 327 -1.76 16.97 -11.76
CA LEU A 327 -1.97 16.09 -12.93
C LEU A 327 -3.32 16.36 -13.62
N GLU A 328 -3.70 17.63 -13.78
CA GLU A 328 -5.04 18.05 -14.20
C GLU A 328 -5.30 18.00 -15.72
N ASP A 329 -4.30 17.70 -16.56
CA ASP A 329 -4.41 17.79 -18.02
C ASP A 329 -4.40 16.44 -18.74
N GLY A 330 -4.64 15.37 -17.99
CA GLY A 330 -4.90 14.06 -18.57
C GLY A 330 -6.35 13.91 -19.04
N GLY A 331 -6.56 12.88 -19.84
CA GLY A 331 -7.87 12.45 -20.32
C GLY A 331 -7.95 10.93 -20.48
N LEU A 332 -9.17 10.39 -20.46
CA LEU A 332 -9.40 8.94 -20.68
C LEU A 332 -9.36 8.55 -22.17
N SER A 333 -9.43 9.52 -23.07
CA SER A 333 -9.54 9.25 -24.51
C SER A 333 -8.17 9.35 -25.17
N CYS A 334 -7.57 8.20 -25.47
CA CYS A 334 -6.30 8.11 -26.17
C CYS A 334 -6.35 8.60 -27.63
N MET A 335 -7.55 8.69 -28.23
CA MET A 335 -7.72 8.96 -29.67
C MET A 335 -8.53 10.24 -29.97
N MET A 336 -9.36 10.73 -29.04
CA MET A 336 -10.15 11.96 -29.20
C MET A 336 -10.30 12.69 -27.86
N PRO A 337 -9.34 13.55 -27.49
CA PRO A 337 -9.46 14.39 -26.31
C PRO A 337 -10.78 15.17 -26.37
N SER A 338 -11.57 15.11 -25.31
CA SER A 338 -12.82 15.87 -25.18
C SER A 338 -12.82 16.55 -23.83
N GLU A 339 -13.42 17.75 -23.76
CA GLU A 339 -13.57 18.47 -22.50
C GLU A 339 -14.25 17.61 -21.44
N LEU A 340 -15.28 16.84 -21.83
CA LEU A 340 -15.97 15.90 -20.96
C LEU A 340 -15.04 14.77 -20.47
N GLY A 341 -14.23 14.18 -21.35
CA GLY A 341 -13.30 13.11 -20.98
C GLY A 341 -12.21 13.59 -20.02
N ASN A 342 -11.69 14.80 -20.22
CA ASN A 342 -10.69 15.42 -19.34
C ASN A 342 -11.31 15.77 -17.98
N HIS A 343 -12.55 16.26 -17.99
CA HIS A 343 -13.30 16.56 -16.77
C HIS A 343 -13.55 15.29 -15.93
N ILE A 344 -14.02 14.20 -16.56
CA ILE A 344 -14.23 12.91 -15.90
C ILE A 344 -12.90 12.38 -15.35
N PHE A 345 -11.82 12.43 -16.13
CA PHE A 345 -10.50 12.00 -15.67
C PHE A 345 -10.07 12.79 -14.43
N THR A 346 -10.08 14.12 -14.50
CA THR A 346 -9.60 14.99 -13.42
C THR A 346 -10.39 14.80 -12.14
N MET A 347 -11.72 14.64 -12.23
CA MET A 347 -12.56 14.37 -11.05
C MET A 347 -12.32 12.99 -10.43
N ASN A 348 -11.84 12.03 -11.19
CA ASN A 348 -11.73 10.62 -10.77
C ASN A 348 -10.30 10.08 -10.76
N ILE A 349 -9.29 10.94 -10.96
CA ILE A 349 -7.89 10.53 -11.11
C ILE A 349 -7.39 9.70 -9.93
N ASP A 350 -7.84 10.02 -8.71
CA ASP A 350 -7.49 9.27 -7.51
C ASP A 350 -8.07 7.85 -7.52
N PHE A 351 -9.37 7.72 -7.83
CA PHE A 351 -10.02 6.41 -7.98
C PHE A 351 -9.36 5.59 -9.10
N ILE A 352 -9.04 6.25 -10.22
CA ILE A 352 -8.35 5.65 -11.35
C ILE A 352 -6.96 5.13 -10.91
N ALA A 353 -6.19 5.93 -10.18
CA ALA A 353 -4.91 5.53 -9.61
C ALA A 353 -5.05 4.32 -8.66
N ARG A 354 -5.98 4.38 -7.71
CA ARG A 354 -6.27 3.29 -6.75
C ARG A 354 -6.62 1.99 -7.46
N ASN A 355 -7.55 2.05 -8.42
CA ASN A 355 -8.03 0.86 -9.11
C ASN A 355 -6.94 0.17 -9.94
N HIS A 356 -6.07 0.95 -10.58
CA HIS A 356 -4.99 0.43 -11.42
C HIS A 356 -3.77 -0.02 -10.61
N ARG A 357 -3.39 0.73 -9.58
CA ARG A 357 -2.18 0.43 -8.79
C ARG A 357 -2.45 -0.53 -7.63
N ARG A 358 -3.65 -0.53 -7.05
CA ARG A 358 -4.07 -1.39 -5.93
C ARG A 358 -3.04 -1.36 -4.79
N HIS A 359 -2.40 -2.48 -4.47
CA HIS A 359 -1.36 -2.57 -3.43
C HIS A 359 -0.03 -1.89 -3.81
N TYR A 360 0.06 -1.22 -4.96
CA TYR A 360 1.14 -0.28 -5.31
C TYR A 360 0.68 1.18 -5.28
N TYR A 361 -0.54 1.46 -4.81
CA TYR A 361 -1.04 2.83 -4.64
C TYR A 361 -0.51 3.46 -3.34
N HIS A 362 -0.35 2.65 -2.30
CA HIS A 362 0.28 3.04 -1.05
C HIS A 362 1.75 2.62 -1.03
N ASP A 363 2.52 3.32 -0.21
CA ASP A 363 3.92 3.01 0.02
C ASP A 363 4.02 1.93 1.11
N HIS A 364 4.36 0.71 0.70
CA HIS A 364 4.47 -0.45 1.59
C HIS A 364 5.91 -0.81 1.95
N ASP A 365 6.86 -0.28 1.19
CA ASP A 365 8.25 -0.39 1.53
C ASP A 365 8.50 0.71 2.58
N TYR A 366 8.79 0.25 3.81
CA TYR A 366 9.18 1.02 5.01
C TYR A 366 8.07 1.43 6.01
#